data_AF-A0A835Q6W1-F1
#
_entry.id   AF-A0A835Q6W1-F1
#
_cell.length_a   1.000
_cell.length_b   1.000
_cell.length_c   1.000
_cell.angle_alpha   90.00
_cell.angle_beta   90.00
_cell.angle_gamma   90.00
#
_symmetry.space_group_name_H-M   'P 1'
#
loop_
_entity.id
_entity.type
_entity.pdbx_description
1 polymer ?
#
loop_
_entity_poly.entity_id
_entity_poly.type
_entity_poly.pdbx_seq_one_letter_code
_entity_poly.pdbx_strand_id
1 'polypeptide(L)'
;MGVPAGAYGAVVAALICYSLCSIAATEVAGGVSRKQTAAQKHLRRINKPAVKSVQSPDGDVIDCVHIAHQPAFDHPFLKNHTIQLRPAFYPEGLYGDSKIASKPSEKSSSSIDQLWHQNGRCPEGTIPIRRTKREDVLRSSSVKRFGKKKHRTIPKPRSADPELINESGHQHAIAYVEGDKYYGAKAIINVWEPSIQRSNEFSLSQLWILGGSFGEDLNSIEAGWQVSPDLYGDNNTRLFTYWTSDAYQATGCYNLLCSGFIQINSNIAMGQASPQSPNIVAHSMILVYLYGRIQRRGTGGCNLVATMCWATGPLSSSHI
;
A
#
# COMPACT_ATOMS: atom_id res chain seq x y z
N MET A 1 -19.51 1.13 72.53
CA MET A 1 -18.53 1.10 71.43
C MET A 1 -19.33 1.10 70.12
N GLY A 2 -19.54 2.27 69.52
CA GLY A 2 -20.29 2.38 68.26
C GLY A 2 -19.31 2.41 67.08
N VAL A 3 -19.45 1.48 66.13
CA VAL A 3 -18.69 1.51 64.88
C VAL A 3 -19.14 2.76 64.10
N PRO A 4 -18.22 3.63 63.63
CA PRO A 4 -18.62 4.85 62.94
C PRO A 4 -19.32 4.50 61.62
N ALA A 5 -20.51 5.07 61.40
CA ALA A 5 -21.35 4.82 60.22
C ALA A 5 -20.63 5.03 58.87
N GLY A 6 -19.54 5.82 58.84
CA GLY A 6 -18.71 6.02 57.66
C GLY A 6 -17.90 4.80 57.21
N ALA A 7 -17.59 3.86 58.10
CA ALA A 7 -16.80 2.67 57.77
C ALA A 7 -17.56 1.70 56.84
N TYR A 8 -18.87 1.52 57.08
CA TYR A 8 -19.72 0.68 56.24
C TYR A 8 -19.90 1.28 54.84
N GLY A 9 -20.09 2.60 54.74
CA GLY A 9 -20.19 3.29 53.46
C GLY A 9 -18.92 3.17 52.61
N ALA A 10 -17.74 3.28 53.24
CA ALA A 10 -16.44 3.11 52.57
C ALA A 10 -16.22 1.68 52.06
N VAL A 11 -16.60 0.66 52.85
CA VAL A 11 -16.49 -0.75 52.44
C VAL A 11 -17.43 -1.07 51.27
N VAL A 12 -18.67 -0.59 51.31
CA VAL A 12 -19.63 -0.77 50.21
C VAL A 12 -19.14 -0.09 48.93
N ALA A 13 -18.63 1.15 49.03
CA ALA A 13 -18.06 1.85 47.88
C ALA A 13 -16.84 1.12 47.28
N ALA A 14 -15.96 0.58 48.11
CA ALA A 14 -14.80 -0.20 47.65
C ALA A 14 -15.22 -1.49 46.92
N LEU A 15 -16.24 -2.21 47.44
CA LEU A 15 -16.77 -3.41 46.81
C LEU A 15 -17.44 -3.12 45.46
N ILE A 16 -18.21 -2.03 45.37
CA ILE A 16 -18.80 -1.59 44.09
C ILE A 16 -17.69 -1.24 43.09
N CYS A 17 -16.68 -0.49 43.51
CA CYS A 17 -15.54 -0.11 42.66
C CYS A 17 -14.78 -1.35 42.16
N TYR A 18 -14.49 -2.33 43.04
CA TYR A 18 -13.85 -3.59 42.66
C TYR A 18 -14.69 -4.38 41.65
N SER A 19 -16.00 -4.45 41.86
CA SER A 19 -16.93 -5.16 40.97
C SER A 19 -16.97 -4.51 39.59
N LEU A 20 -17.06 -3.18 39.53
CA LEU A 20 -17.03 -2.42 38.27
C LEU A 20 -15.69 -2.57 37.54
N CYS A 21 -14.57 -2.50 38.25
CA CYS A 21 -13.24 -2.75 37.68
C CYS A 21 -13.11 -4.18 37.12
N SER A 22 -13.65 -5.17 37.82
CA SER A 22 -13.63 -6.57 37.37
C SER A 22 -14.45 -6.77 36.10
N ILE A 23 -15.66 -6.18 36.04
CA ILE A 23 -16.51 -6.22 34.84
C ILE A 23 -15.79 -5.54 33.67
N ALA A 24 -15.26 -4.34 33.85
CA ALA A 24 -14.51 -3.63 32.82
C ALA A 24 -13.30 -4.43 32.32
N ALA A 25 -12.55 -5.08 33.23
CA ALA A 25 -11.43 -5.94 32.85
C ALA A 25 -11.87 -7.15 32.01
N THR A 26 -12.99 -7.80 32.35
CA THR A 26 -13.53 -8.92 31.56
C THR A 26 -14.01 -8.49 30.17
N GLU A 27 -14.63 -7.32 30.05
CA GLU A 27 -15.04 -6.77 28.75
C GLU A 27 -13.83 -6.41 27.88
N VAL A 28 -12.81 -5.78 28.45
CA VAL A 28 -11.55 -5.47 27.76
C VAL A 28 -10.86 -6.76 27.30
N ALA A 29 -10.74 -7.77 28.16
CA ALA A 29 -10.15 -9.07 27.82
C ALA A 29 -10.94 -9.77 26.70
N GLY A 30 -12.27 -9.75 26.77
CA GLY A 30 -13.15 -10.26 25.72
C GLY A 30 -12.98 -9.51 24.40
N GLY A 31 -12.86 -8.19 24.42
CA GLY A 31 -12.60 -7.34 23.27
C GLY A 31 -11.24 -7.63 22.61
N VAL A 32 -10.18 -7.78 23.41
CA VAL A 32 -8.83 -8.14 22.94
C VAL A 32 -8.86 -9.52 22.27
N SER A 33 -9.47 -10.52 22.89
CA SER A 33 -9.60 -11.88 22.34
C SER A 33 -10.37 -11.90 21.00
N ARG A 34 -11.45 -11.13 20.89
CA ARG A 34 -12.21 -10.98 19.63
C ARG A 34 -11.38 -10.32 18.54
N LYS A 35 -10.68 -9.21 18.84
CA LYS A 35 -9.79 -8.52 17.88
C LYS A 35 -8.68 -9.45 17.39
N GLN A 36 -8.10 -10.20 18.31
CA GLN A 36 -7.07 -11.20 18.05
C GLN A 36 -7.52 -12.32 17.10
N THR A 37 -8.72 -12.87 17.33
CA THR A 37 -9.31 -13.92 16.47
C THR A 37 -9.67 -13.36 15.09
N ALA A 38 -10.23 -12.15 15.04
CA ALA A 38 -10.54 -11.47 13.78
C ALA A 38 -9.27 -11.20 12.95
N ALA A 39 -8.18 -10.77 13.60
CA ALA A 39 -6.89 -10.57 12.94
C ALA A 39 -6.35 -11.88 12.35
N GLN A 40 -6.41 -13.00 13.08
CA GLN A 40 -5.98 -14.30 12.56
C GLN A 40 -6.81 -14.75 11.36
N LYS A 41 -8.14 -14.58 11.40
CA LYS A 41 -9.03 -14.87 10.27
C LYS A 41 -8.72 -14.00 9.06
N HIS A 42 -8.38 -12.72 9.27
CA HIS A 42 -7.99 -11.80 8.22
C HIS A 42 -6.65 -12.19 7.58
N LEU A 43 -5.63 -12.51 8.38
CA LEU A 43 -4.33 -12.97 7.90
C LEU A 43 -4.44 -14.22 7.02
N ARG A 44 -5.25 -15.20 7.41
CA ARG A 44 -5.49 -16.41 6.60
C ARG A 44 -6.08 -16.12 5.21
N ARG A 45 -6.73 -14.97 5.04
CA ARG A 45 -7.30 -14.55 3.75
C ARG A 45 -6.25 -13.87 2.87
N ILE A 46 -5.49 -12.94 3.45
CA ILE A 46 -4.57 -12.07 2.69
C ILE A 46 -3.20 -12.72 2.45
N ASN A 47 -2.69 -13.51 3.40
CA ASN A 47 -1.45 -14.26 3.23
C ASN A 47 -1.78 -15.56 2.50
N LYS A 48 -1.53 -15.55 1.19
CA LYS A 48 -1.78 -16.70 0.32
C LYS A 48 -0.72 -17.80 0.52
N PRO A 49 -1.04 -19.07 0.22
CA PRO A 49 -0.06 -20.15 0.27
C PRO A 49 1.15 -19.82 -0.59
N ALA A 50 2.33 -19.83 0.03
CA ALA A 50 3.59 -19.54 -0.64
C ALA A 50 4.16 -20.82 -1.26
N VAL A 51 4.64 -20.73 -2.50
CA VAL A 51 5.47 -21.76 -3.14
C VAL A 51 6.88 -21.75 -2.56
N LYS A 52 7.35 -20.56 -2.20
CA LYS A 52 8.66 -20.30 -1.59
C LYS A 52 8.56 -19.05 -0.71
N SER A 53 9.27 -19.01 0.40
CA SER A 53 9.44 -17.79 1.19
C SER A 53 10.91 -17.38 1.20
N VAL A 54 11.18 -16.08 1.10
CA VAL A 54 12.52 -15.49 1.18
C VAL A 54 12.53 -14.54 2.38
N GLN A 55 13.44 -14.76 3.33
CA GLN A 55 13.67 -13.79 4.40
C GLN A 55 14.52 -12.65 3.86
N SER A 56 14.09 -11.42 4.06
CA SER A 56 14.82 -10.22 3.69
C SER A 56 15.73 -9.78 4.85
N PRO A 57 16.90 -9.16 4.58
CA PRO A 57 17.80 -8.67 5.63
C PRO A 57 17.16 -7.70 6.64
N ASP A 58 16.11 -7.00 6.25
CA ASP A 58 15.34 -6.07 7.10
C ASP A 58 14.24 -6.76 7.93
N GLY A 59 14.18 -8.10 7.94
CA GLY A 59 13.23 -8.88 8.76
C GLY A 59 11.83 -9.03 8.14
N ASP A 60 11.63 -8.55 6.91
CA ASP A 60 10.47 -8.90 6.10
C ASP A 60 10.56 -10.34 5.59
N VAL A 61 9.40 -10.97 5.37
CA VAL A 61 9.31 -12.25 4.67
C VAL A 61 8.56 -12.02 3.37
N ILE A 62 9.15 -12.41 2.26
CA ILE A 62 8.56 -12.33 0.92
C ILE A 62 8.05 -13.72 0.53
N ASP A 63 6.74 -13.85 0.38
CA ASP A 63 6.07 -15.06 -0.08
C ASP A 63 5.90 -15.01 -1.60
N CYS A 64 6.52 -15.97 -2.28
CA CYS A 64 6.31 -16.20 -3.70
C CYS A 64 5.01 -16.97 -3.89
N VAL A 65 3.99 -16.27 -4.38
CA VAL A 65 2.63 -16.80 -4.55
C VAL A 65 2.38 -16.98 -6.04
N HIS A 66 1.81 -18.12 -6.44
CA HIS A 66 1.45 -18.35 -7.83
C HIS A 66 0.56 -17.20 -8.35
N ILE A 67 0.85 -16.68 -9.54
CA ILE A 67 0.24 -15.44 -10.04
C ILE A 67 -1.30 -15.51 -10.06
N ALA A 68 -1.87 -16.68 -10.34
CA ALA A 68 -3.32 -16.91 -10.35
C ALA A 68 -3.97 -17.05 -8.96
N HIS A 69 -3.18 -17.14 -7.88
CA HIS A 69 -3.65 -17.33 -6.51
C HIS A 69 -3.49 -16.08 -5.63
N GLN A 70 -3.07 -14.96 -6.21
CA GLN A 70 -2.88 -13.70 -5.50
C GLN A 70 -4.20 -13.14 -4.92
N PRO A 71 -4.15 -12.25 -3.91
CA PRO A 71 -5.34 -11.68 -3.26
C PRO A 71 -6.36 -11.05 -4.21
N ALA A 72 -5.93 -10.57 -5.38
CA ALA A 72 -6.80 -10.00 -6.41
C ALA A 72 -8.06 -10.84 -6.67
N PHE A 73 -7.87 -12.16 -6.80
CA PHE A 73 -8.91 -13.09 -7.27
C PHE A 73 -9.95 -13.49 -6.22
N ASP A 74 -9.77 -13.06 -4.97
CA ASP A 74 -10.86 -13.14 -3.98
C ASP A 74 -11.98 -12.13 -4.30
N HIS A 75 -11.72 -11.15 -5.16
CA HIS A 75 -12.72 -10.17 -5.57
C HIS A 75 -13.76 -10.83 -6.50
N PRO A 76 -15.08 -10.71 -6.23
CA PRO A 76 -16.11 -11.37 -7.03
C PRO A 76 -16.05 -11.07 -8.53
N PHE A 77 -15.70 -9.84 -8.90
CA PHE A 77 -15.60 -9.42 -10.32
C PHE A 77 -14.31 -9.87 -11.01
N LEU A 78 -13.34 -10.45 -10.29
CA LEU A 78 -12.06 -10.88 -10.84
C LEU A 78 -11.89 -12.40 -10.94
N LYS A 79 -12.83 -13.21 -10.43
CA LYS A 79 -12.70 -14.68 -10.33
C LYS A 79 -12.30 -15.41 -11.62
N ASN A 80 -12.60 -14.85 -12.78
CA ASN A 80 -12.25 -15.39 -14.11
C ASN A 80 -11.52 -14.37 -14.99
N HIS A 81 -10.87 -13.38 -14.38
CA HIS A 81 -10.19 -12.34 -15.13
C HIS A 81 -8.94 -12.89 -15.82
N THR A 82 -8.86 -12.74 -17.14
CA THR A 82 -7.65 -13.02 -17.91
C THR A 82 -6.57 -11.98 -17.58
N ILE A 83 -5.49 -12.42 -16.93
CA ILE A 83 -4.37 -11.54 -16.56
C ILE A 83 -3.82 -10.88 -17.81
N GLN A 84 -3.91 -9.55 -17.85
CA GLN A 84 -3.31 -8.75 -18.90
C GLN A 84 -1.83 -8.52 -18.57
N LEU A 85 -0.96 -9.19 -19.32
CA LEU A 85 0.48 -8.97 -19.25
C LEU A 85 0.84 -7.62 -19.89
N ARG A 86 2.09 -7.20 -19.69
CA ARG A 86 2.65 -5.97 -20.25
C ARG A 86 2.33 -5.89 -21.76
N PRO A 87 1.74 -4.78 -22.25
CA PRO A 87 1.51 -4.61 -23.69
C PRO A 87 2.82 -4.73 -24.47
N ALA A 88 2.78 -5.45 -25.59
CA ALA A 88 3.94 -5.62 -26.46
C ALA A 88 4.29 -4.35 -27.26
N PHE A 89 3.36 -3.40 -27.36
CA PHE A 89 3.51 -2.19 -28.16
C PHE A 89 2.90 -0.99 -27.42
N TYR A 90 3.61 0.14 -27.46
CA TYR A 90 3.08 1.44 -27.07
C TYR A 90 2.64 2.15 -28.36
N PRO A 91 1.49 2.83 -28.44
CA PRO A 91 1.19 3.68 -29.58
C PRO A 91 2.32 4.73 -29.70
N GLU A 92 3.18 4.56 -30.69
CA GLU A 92 4.22 5.53 -31.05
C GLU A 92 3.54 6.86 -31.40
N GLY A 93 4.04 7.97 -30.84
CA GLY A 93 3.47 9.27 -31.20
C GLY A 93 3.97 10.55 -30.51
N LEU A 94 4.67 10.52 -29.36
CA LEU A 94 5.01 11.79 -28.68
C LEU A 94 6.38 11.89 -28.00
N TYR A 95 7.21 10.85 -28.02
CA TYR A 95 8.61 10.98 -27.63
C TYR A 95 9.47 10.53 -28.79
N GLY A 96 10.17 11.49 -29.41
CA GLY A 96 11.17 11.20 -30.43
C GLY A 96 12.15 10.16 -29.93
N ASP A 97 12.39 9.15 -30.77
CA ASP A 97 13.25 8.02 -30.53
C ASP A 97 14.66 8.47 -30.09
N SER A 98 14.94 8.38 -28.79
CA SER A 98 16.19 7.73 -28.39
C SER A 98 15.86 6.26 -28.28
N LYS A 99 16.19 5.52 -29.33
CA LYS A 99 16.03 4.06 -29.44
C LYS A 99 16.62 3.37 -28.21
N ILE A 100 15.81 3.13 -27.17
CA ILE A 100 16.06 2.08 -26.18
C ILE A 100 15.57 0.77 -26.81
N ALA A 101 16.18 0.41 -27.94
CA ALA A 101 16.34 -0.99 -28.25
C ALA A 101 17.28 -1.52 -27.18
N SER A 102 16.72 -2.09 -26.12
CA SER A 102 17.47 -2.92 -25.21
C SER A 102 17.98 -4.10 -26.04
N LYS A 103 19.18 -3.95 -26.61
CA LYS A 103 20.02 -5.11 -26.90
C LYS A 103 20.03 -5.94 -25.61
N PRO A 104 19.90 -7.28 -25.66
CA PRO A 104 20.08 -8.10 -24.48
C PRO A 104 21.53 -7.90 -24.04
N SER A 105 21.75 -6.94 -23.13
CA SER A 105 23.06 -6.67 -22.57
C SER A 105 23.40 -7.90 -21.74
N GLU A 106 24.40 -8.63 -22.23
CA GLU A 106 25.10 -9.67 -21.50
C GLU A 106 25.37 -9.19 -20.07
N LYS A 107 24.90 -9.99 -19.10
CA LYS A 107 25.27 -9.96 -17.68
C LYS A 107 25.60 -8.57 -17.13
N SER A 108 24.60 -7.68 -17.03
CA SER A 108 24.73 -6.58 -16.07
C SER A 108 24.81 -7.18 -14.67
N SER A 109 25.82 -6.78 -13.91
CA SER A 109 25.99 -7.11 -12.49
C SER A 109 24.65 -7.12 -11.76
N SER A 110 24.44 -8.08 -10.87
CA SER A 110 23.21 -8.29 -10.11
C SER A 110 22.80 -7.01 -9.36
N SER A 111 22.00 -6.14 -9.98
CA SER A 111 21.46 -4.97 -9.30
C SER A 111 20.50 -5.48 -8.23
N ILE A 112 20.79 -5.14 -6.99
CA ILE A 112 19.87 -5.39 -5.88
C ILE A 112 18.78 -4.33 -6.00
N ASP A 113 17.70 -4.69 -6.70
CA ASP A 113 16.56 -3.79 -6.89
C ASP A 113 15.77 -3.54 -5.58
N GLN A 114 15.76 -4.52 -4.67
CA GLN A 114 15.12 -4.46 -3.35
C GLN A 114 15.90 -5.34 -2.36
N LEU A 115 15.88 -5.05 -1.06
CA LEU A 115 16.78 -5.73 -0.09
C LEU A 115 16.66 -7.27 -0.08
N TRP A 116 15.45 -7.80 -0.21
CA TRP A 116 15.21 -9.25 -0.22
C TRP A 116 15.91 -9.99 -1.36
N HIS A 117 16.34 -9.27 -2.40
CA HIS A 117 17.09 -9.79 -3.51
C HIS A 117 18.47 -10.34 -3.17
N GLN A 118 18.99 -9.99 -1.99
CA GLN A 118 20.23 -10.58 -1.47
C GLN A 118 20.06 -12.05 -1.12
N ASN A 119 18.85 -12.45 -0.71
CA ASN A 119 18.56 -13.80 -0.21
C ASN A 119 17.77 -14.66 -1.21
N GLY A 120 17.51 -14.14 -2.42
CA GLY A 120 16.99 -14.91 -3.54
C GLY A 120 16.04 -14.16 -4.45
N ARG A 121 15.32 -14.94 -5.27
CA ARG A 121 14.25 -14.50 -6.17
C ARG A 121 13.08 -15.48 -6.10
N CYS A 122 11.92 -15.01 -6.57
CA CYS A 122 10.75 -15.85 -6.78
C CYS A 122 10.87 -16.67 -8.08
N PRO A 123 10.38 -17.93 -8.10
CA PRO A 123 10.37 -18.74 -9.31
C PRO A 123 9.40 -18.18 -10.35
N GLU A 124 9.58 -18.57 -11.61
CA GLU A 124 8.68 -18.21 -12.71
C GLU A 124 7.23 -18.61 -12.42
N GLY A 125 6.27 -17.83 -12.91
CA GLY A 125 4.84 -18.04 -12.66
C GLY A 125 4.37 -17.60 -11.26
N THR A 126 5.26 -17.02 -10.44
CA THR A 126 4.92 -16.49 -9.12
C THR A 126 5.19 -14.99 -9.01
N ILE A 127 4.52 -14.35 -8.06
CA ILE A 127 4.74 -12.95 -7.69
C ILE A 127 5.22 -12.85 -6.23
N PRO A 128 6.13 -11.92 -5.91
CA PRO A 128 6.57 -11.67 -4.54
C PRO A 128 5.52 -10.84 -3.80
N ILE A 129 5.05 -11.36 -2.66
CA ILE A 129 4.12 -10.68 -1.75
C ILE A 129 4.78 -10.56 -0.37
N ARG A 130 4.90 -9.35 0.17
CA ARG A 130 5.36 -9.15 1.54
C ARG A 130 4.32 -9.74 2.51
N ARG A 131 4.75 -10.70 3.33
CA ARG A 131 3.90 -11.35 4.33
C ARG A 131 3.43 -10.33 5.36
N THR A 132 2.12 -10.26 5.56
CA THR A 132 1.54 -9.43 6.61
C THR A 132 1.64 -10.16 7.95
N LYS A 133 2.12 -9.47 8.99
CA LYS A 133 2.21 -10.03 10.35
C LYS A 133 0.99 -9.64 11.19
N ARG A 134 0.83 -10.27 12.35
CA ARG A 134 -0.34 -10.06 13.21
C ARG A 134 -0.35 -8.67 13.83
N GLU A 135 0.81 -8.23 14.27
CA GLU A 135 1.12 -6.89 14.75
C GLU A 135 0.73 -5.84 13.70
N ASP A 136 0.92 -6.10 12.40
CA ASP A 136 0.52 -5.17 11.34
C ASP A 136 -0.98 -4.90 11.35
N VAL A 137 -1.77 -5.97 11.43
CA VAL A 137 -3.23 -5.88 11.48
C VAL A 137 -3.71 -5.24 12.78
N LEU A 138 -3.03 -5.52 13.90
CA LEU A 138 -3.41 -5.04 15.23
C LEU A 138 -3.07 -3.57 15.46
N ARG A 139 -2.08 -2.99 14.75
CA ARG A 139 -1.81 -1.54 14.73
C ARG A 139 -3.00 -0.74 14.19
N SER A 140 -3.77 -1.31 13.26
CA SER A 140 -4.99 -0.66 12.78
C SER A 140 -6.04 -0.53 13.88
N SER A 141 -6.82 0.55 13.82
CA SER A 141 -7.95 0.78 14.71
C SER A 141 -9.01 -0.33 14.61
N SER A 142 -9.12 -0.98 13.45
CA SER A 142 -9.95 -2.17 13.28
C SER A 142 -9.40 -3.07 12.17
N VAL A 143 -9.61 -4.38 12.32
CA VAL A 143 -9.20 -5.37 11.30
C VAL A 143 -9.83 -5.07 9.93
N LYS A 144 -11.07 -4.56 9.90
CA LYS A 144 -11.78 -4.21 8.65
C LYS A 144 -11.15 -3.02 7.91
N ARG A 145 -10.43 -2.14 8.63
CA ARG A 145 -9.79 -0.94 8.08
C ARG A 145 -8.31 -1.13 7.77
N PHE A 146 -7.72 -2.28 8.11
CA PHE A 146 -6.33 -2.55 7.77
C PHE A 146 -6.14 -2.48 6.24
N GLY A 147 -5.08 -1.78 5.82
CA GLY A 147 -4.80 -1.52 4.40
C GLY A 147 -5.68 -0.46 3.73
N LYS A 148 -6.66 0.16 4.41
CA LYS A 148 -7.54 1.19 3.83
C LYS A 148 -7.18 2.60 4.32
N LYS A 149 -7.25 3.60 3.44
CA LYS A 149 -7.15 5.02 3.84
C LYS A 149 -8.36 5.37 4.73
N LYS A 150 -8.17 6.29 5.68
CA LYS A 150 -9.29 6.85 6.46
C LYS A 150 -10.10 7.75 5.52
N HIS A 151 -11.43 7.68 5.53
CA HIS A 151 -12.28 8.66 4.83
C HIS A 151 -11.85 10.07 5.25
N ARG A 152 -11.06 10.72 4.41
CA ARG A 152 -10.71 12.13 4.49
C ARG A 152 -10.62 12.63 3.06
N THR A 153 -10.86 13.92 2.93
CA THR A 153 -11.04 14.65 1.69
C THR A 153 -9.95 14.31 0.67
N ILE A 154 -10.37 14.11 -0.58
CA ILE A 154 -9.48 13.90 -1.71
C ILE A 154 -8.79 15.24 -1.98
N PRO A 155 -7.44 15.30 -2.03
CA PRO A 155 -6.76 16.53 -2.42
C PRO A 155 -7.28 16.96 -3.79
N LYS A 156 -7.94 18.12 -3.86
CA LYS A 156 -8.38 18.73 -5.11
C LYS A 156 -7.21 19.53 -5.67
N PRO A 157 -6.64 19.19 -6.84
CA PRO A 157 -5.48 19.89 -7.39
C PRO A 157 -5.72 21.38 -7.72
N ARG A 158 -6.99 21.83 -7.69
CA ARG A 158 -7.42 23.18 -8.07
C ARG A 158 -7.59 24.17 -6.89
N SER A 159 -7.36 23.77 -5.63
CA SER A 159 -7.48 24.72 -4.51
C SER A 159 -6.20 25.55 -4.34
N ALA A 160 -6.04 26.58 -5.18
CA ALA A 160 -5.22 27.75 -4.83
C ALA A 160 -5.95 28.69 -3.87
N ASP A 161 -7.04 28.22 -3.23
CA ASP A 161 -7.82 28.98 -2.28
C ASP A 161 -7.16 28.90 -0.89
N PRO A 162 -6.59 30.01 -0.38
CA PRO A 162 -5.94 30.06 0.93
C PRO A 162 -6.90 29.77 2.09
N GLU A 163 -8.22 29.82 1.88
CA GLU A 163 -9.21 29.53 2.92
C GLU A 163 -9.54 28.03 3.06
N LEU A 164 -9.12 27.19 2.09
CA LEU A 164 -9.27 25.72 2.16
C LEU A 164 -8.08 25.01 2.82
N ILE A 165 -7.27 25.74 3.59
CA ILE A 165 -6.08 25.20 4.29
C ILE A 165 -6.44 24.20 5.42
N ASN A 166 -7.70 24.06 5.83
CA ASN A 166 -8.04 23.26 7.01
C ASN A 166 -9.20 22.29 6.82
N GLU A 167 -8.94 21.08 6.28
CA GLU A 167 -9.74 19.90 6.65
C GLU A 167 -8.95 18.57 6.75
N SER A 168 -7.74 18.44 6.20
CA SER A 168 -7.00 17.16 6.17
C SER A 168 -5.65 17.13 6.90
N GLY A 169 -5.02 18.29 7.15
CA GLY A 169 -3.70 18.37 7.79
C GLY A 169 -2.55 17.83 6.93
N HIS A 170 -2.77 17.59 5.63
CA HIS A 170 -1.72 17.15 4.70
C HIS A 170 -1.18 18.32 3.88
N GLN A 171 0.13 18.36 3.70
CA GLN A 171 0.83 19.34 2.85
C GLN A 171 1.32 18.63 1.58
N HIS A 172 1.06 19.22 0.41
CA HIS A 172 1.36 18.61 -0.88
C HIS A 172 1.95 19.62 -1.87
N ALA A 173 2.84 19.14 -2.73
CA ALA A 173 3.20 19.78 -3.99
C ALA A 173 2.73 18.86 -5.12
N ILE A 174 1.96 19.39 -6.08
CA ILE A 174 1.30 18.60 -7.12
C ILE A 174 1.57 19.24 -8.48
N ALA A 175 2.00 18.43 -9.45
CA ALA A 175 1.94 18.73 -10.87
C ALA A 175 0.96 17.75 -11.53
N TYR A 176 0.12 18.23 -12.44
CA TYR A 176 -0.89 17.40 -13.10
C TYR A 176 -1.09 17.83 -14.55
N VAL A 177 -1.63 16.90 -15.34
CA VAL A 177 -2.09 17.13 -16.70
C VAL A 177 -3.53 16.62 -16.81
N GLU A 178 -4.40 17.37 -17.47
CA GLU A 178 -5.81 17.03 -17.70
C GLU A 178 -6.18 17.29 -19.17
N GLY A 179 -7.38 16.85 -19.59
CA GLY A 179 -7.92 17.18 -20.91
C GLY A 179 -7.83 16.07 -21.97
N ASP A 180 -7.18 14.95 -21.68
CA ASP A 180 -7.01 13.84 -22.64
C ASP A 180 -7.25 12.46 -22.03
N LYS A 181 -7.27 11.42 -22.87
CA LYS A 181 -7.41 10.02 -22.44
C LYS A 181 -6.05 9.38 -22.17
N TYR A 182 -5.72 9.17 -20.91
CA TYR A 182 -4.49 8.51 -20.48
C TYR A 182 -4.73 7.02 -20.17
N TYR A 183 -4.00 6.13 -20.85
CA TYR A 183 -4.05 4.68 -20.59
C TYR A 183 -2.93 4.21 -19.65
N GLY A 184 -1.96 5.10 -19.41
CA GLY A 184 -0.88 4.86 -18.48
C GLY A 184 0.00 6.07 -18.27
N ALA A 185 0.92 5.95 -17.33
CA ALA A 185 1.85 7.00 -16.98
C ALA A 185 3.17 6.36 -16.51
N LYS A 186 4.26 7.08 -16.78
CA LYS A 186 5.62 6.73 -16.43
C LYS A 186 6.26 7.88 -15.69
N ALA A 187 6.76 7.62 -14.49
CA ALA A 187 7.50 8.60 -13.70
C ALA A 187 8.79 7.99 -13.17
N ILE A 188 9.78 8.86 -12.97
CA ILE A 188 11.03 8.61 -12.28
C ILE A 188 10.95 9.42 -10.99
N ILE A 189 10.98 8.74 -9.85
CA ILE A 189 10.83 9.40 -8.54
C ILE A 189 12.08 9.09 -7.71
N ASN A 190 12.76 10.14 -7.24
CA ASN A 190 13.88 10.01 -6.31
C ASN A 190 13.40 9.44 -4.99
N VAL A 191 14.14 8.50 -4.41
CA VAL A 191 13.82 7.89 -3.12
C VAL A 191 14.58 8.61 -2.02
N TRP A 192 13.84 9.14 -1.05
CA TRP A 192 14.38 9.81 0.12
C TRP A 192 13.95 9.08 1.39
N GLU A 193 14.69 9.26 2.47
CA GLU A 193 14.32 8.75 3.80
C GLU A 193 13.86 9.91 4.69
N PRO A 194 12.63 10.43 4.49
CA PRO A 194 12.13 11.52 5.31
C PRO A 194 11.88 11.06 6.75
N SER A 195 12.38 11.83 7.71
CA SER A 195 12.07 11.64 9.12
C SER A 195 10.61 11.97 9.41
N ILE A 196 9.94 11.06 10.12
CA ILE A 196 8.57 11.27 10.61
C ILE A 196 8.63 11.61 12.11
N GLN A 197 7.95 12.67 12.53
CA GLN A 197 8.00 13.15 13.92
C GLN A 197 7.05 12.36 14.82
N ARG A 198 5.85 12.03 14.33
CA ARG A 198 4.84 11.28 15.09
C ARG A 198 4.40 10.02 14.35
N SER A 199 4.15 8.93 15.07
CA SER A 199 3.82 7.63 14.46
C SER A 199 2.55 7.64 13.57
N ASN A 200 1.65 8.59 13.81
CA ASN A 200 0.41 8.77 13.04
C ASN A 200 0.56 9.68 11.80
N GLU A 201 1.78 10.12 11.48
CA GLU A 201 2.13 10.88 10.28
C GLU A 201 2.69 9.95 9.20
N PHE A 202 2.72 10.44 7.96
CA PHE A 202 3.39 9.76 6.84
C PHE A 202 3.92 10.79 5.86
N SER A 203 4.92 10.40 5.08
CA SER A 203 5.46 11.17 3.96
C SER A 203 5.55 10.27 2.73
N LEU A 204 5.28 10.82 1.55
CA LEU A 204 5.26 10.06 0.30
C LEU A 204 5.67 10.90 -0.90
N SER A 205 6.08 10.21 -1.97
CA SER A 205 6.18 10.75 -3.31
C SER A 205 5.63 9.72 -4.30
N GLN A 206 4.79 10.16 -5.23
CA GLN A 206 3.94 9.25 -6.00
C GLN A 206 3.51 9.81 -7.35
N LEU A 207 3.07 8.88 -8.20
CA LEU A 207 2.33 9.12 -9.43
C LEU A 207 0.89 8.63 -9.25
N TRP A 208 -0.06 9.39 -9.78
CA TRP A 208 -1.49 9.07 -9.80
C TRP A 208 -2.02 8.99 -11.22
N ILE A 209 -2.84 7.98 -11.49
CA ILE A 209 -3.77 8.00 -12.64
C ILE A 209 -5.17 8.04 -12.09
N LEU A 210 -5.91 9.05 -12.51
CA LEU A 210 -7.28 9.31 -12.10
C LEU A 210 -8.23 9.09 -13.27
N GLY A 211 -9.42 8.57 -13.00
CA GLY A 211 -10.52 8.55 -13.95
C GLY A 211 -11.85 8.79 -13.25
N GLY A 212 -12.76 9.51 -13.90
CA GLY A 212 -14.00 9.97 -13.27
C GLY A 212 -13.85 11.37 -12.65
N SER A 213 -14.86 11.79 -11.89
CA SER A 213 -14.98 13.15 -11.34
C SER A 213 -14.69 13.18 -9.84
N PHE A 214 -14.01 14.24 -9.37
CA PHE A 214 -13.76 14.45 -7.94
C PHE A 214 -15.08 14.59 -7.16
N GLY A 215 -15.25 13.80 -6.11
CA GLY A 215 -16.43 13.84 -5.23
C GLY A 215 -17.59 12.92 -5.65
N GLU A 216 -17.51 12.29 -6.83
CA GLU A 216 -18.51 11.34 -7.32
C GLU A 216 -17.87 9.97 -7.54
N ASP A 217 -17.39 9.69 -8.75
CA ASP A 217 -16.97 8.36 -9.22
C ASP A 217 -15.46 8.27 -9.47
N LEU A 218 -14.65 9.03 -8.71
CA LEU A 218 -13.21 9.04 -8.87
C LEU A 218 -12.61 7.65 -8.64
N ASN A 219 -12.02 7.10 -9.68
CA ASN A 219 -11.17 5.92 -9.64
C ASN A 219 -9.72 6.39 -9.62
N SER A 220 -8.89 5.80 -8.77
CA SER A 220 -7.46 6.11 -8.74
C SER A 220 -6.60 4.86 -8.67
N ILE A 221 -5.47 4.93 -9.37
CA ILE A 221 -4.33 4.05 -9.17
C ILE A 221 -3.16 4.94 -8.78
N GLU A 222 -2.50 4.58 -7.68
CA GLU A 222 -1.41 5.33 -7.10
C GLU A 222 -0.21 4.43 -6.88
N ALA A 223 0.97 4.99 -7.05
CA ALA A 223 2.21 4.26 -6.95
C ALA A 223 3.37 5.19 -6.64
N GLY A 224 4.25 4.76 -5.75
CA GLY A 224 5.40 5.55 -5.34
C GLY A 224 6.10 4.94 -4.14
N TRP A 225 6.77 5.78 -3.36
CA TRP A 225 7.36 5.39 -2.09
C TRP A 225 6.75 6.20 -0.96
N GLN A 226 6.72 5.61 0.24
CA GLN A 226 6.24 6.28 1.44
C GLN A 226 6.96 5.78 2.68
N VAL A 227 7.07 6.66 3.68
CA VAL A 227 7.35 6.30 5.07
C VAL A 227 6.03 6.36 5.82
N SER A 228 5.54 5.21 6.30
CA SER A 228 4.24 5.11 6.98
C SER A 228 4.31 4.13 8.15
N PRO A 229 4.65 4.62 9.35
CA PRO A 229 4.78 3.78 10.56
C PRO A 229 3.46 3.12 10.96
N ASP A 230 2.33 3.82 10.80
CA ASP A 230 0.99 3.25 11.02
C ASP A 230 0.74 2.00 10.15
N LEU A 231 1.19 2.01 8.88
CA LEU A 231 0.98 0.90 7.96
C LEU A 231 2.01 -0.21 8.15
N TYR A 232 3.30 0.13 8.23
CA TYR A 232 4.40 -0.83 8.16
C TYR A 232 5.00 -1.19 9.52
N GLY A 233 4.85 -0.34 10.53
CA GLY A 233 5.39 -0.57 11.88
C GLY A 233 6.85 -0.16 12.04
N ASP A 234 7.42 0.47 11.01
CA ASP A 234 8.78 0.99 10.96
C ASP A 234 8.82 2.33 10.22
N ASN A 235 9.99 2.95 10.22
CA ASN A 235 10.25 4.22 9.54
C ASN A 235 10.98 4.01 8.20
N ASN A 236 10.98 2.79 7.66
CA ASN A 236 11.68 2.53 6.41
C ASN A 236 10.90 3.15 5.25
N THR A 237 11.64 3.68 4.28
CA THR A 237 11.03 4.12 3.02
C THR A 237 10.65 2.91 2.19
N ARG A 238 9.36 2.76 1.93
CA ARG A 238 8.80 1.55 1.31
C ARG A 238 8.05 1.86 0.02
N LEU A 239 8.26 1.03 -0.98
CA LEU A 239 7.45 1.03 -2.20
C LEU A 239 5.99 0.80 -1.82
N PHE A 240 5.07 1.55 -2.39
CA PHE A 240 3.64 1.31 -2.17
C PHE A 240 2.84 1.46 -3.45
N THR A 241 1.69 0.81 -3.42
CA THR A 241 0.60 1.09 -4.34
C THR A 241 -0.66 1.35 -3.55
N TYR A 242 -1.55 2.14 -4.12
CA TYR A 242 -2.91 2.28 -3.63
C TYR A 242 -3.85 2.28 -4.82
N TRP A 243 -5.06 1.78 -4.62
CA TRP A 243 -6.12 1.93 -5.61
C TRP A 243 -7.44 2.21 -4.91
N THR A 244 -8.39 2.84 -5.60
CA THR A 244 -9.81 2.92 -5.20
C THR A 244 -10.68 3.03 -6.45
N SER A 245 -11.91 2.54 -6.37
CA SER A 245 -12.90 2.64 -7.45
C SER A 245 -14.07 3.58 -7.13
N ASP A 246 -14.07 4.19 -5.95
CA ASP A 246 -15.21 4.94 -5.41
C ASP A 246 -14.78 6.16 -4.59
N ALA A 247 -13.80 6.91 -5.07
CA ALA A 247 -13.40 8.19 -4.49
C ALA A 247 -13.00 8.06 -3.01
N TYR A 248 -12.31 6.97 -2.65
CA TYR A 248 -11.86 6.66 -1.28
C TYR A 248 -13.00 6.52 -0.28
N GLN A 249 -14.20 6.22 -0.78
CA GLN A 249 -15.36 5.96 0.04
C GLN A 249 -15.22 4.55 0.66
N ALA A 250 -15.87 3.53 0.11
CA ALA A 250 -15.90 2.20 0.69
C ALA A 250 -14.74 1.31 0.21
N THR A 251 -14.24 1.57 -0.99
CA THR A 251 -13.22 0.75 -1.66
C THR A 251 -11.81 1.33 -1.55
N GLY A 252 -10.87 0.47 -1.91
CA GLY A 252 -9.49 0.81 -2.04
C GLY A 252 -8.60 0.21 -0.98
N CYS A 253 -7.34 0.02 -1.34
CA CYS A 253 -6.40 -0.69 -0.51
C CYS A 253 -4.95 -0.42 -0.90
N TYR A 254 -4.08 -0.44 0.12
CA TYR A 254 -2.64 -0.46 -0.06
C TYR A 254 -2.16 -1.84 -0.54
N ASN A 255 -1.23 -1.84 -1.48
CA ASN A 255 -0.49 -3.01 -1.92
C ASN A 255 -1.44 -4.19 -2.25
N LEU A 256 -1.10 -5.39 -1.77
CA LEU A 256 -1.94 -6.60 -1.89
C LEU A 256 -2.63 -6.93 -0.56
N LEU A 257 -2.88 -5.92 0.29
CA LEU A 257 -3.54 -6.11 1.59
C LEU A 257 -5.05 -6.38 1.45
N CYS A 258 -5.60 -6.21 0.24
CA CYS A 258 -6.97 -6.52 -0.11
C CYS A 258 -7.08 -7.06 -1.55
N SER A 259 -8.23 -7.63 -1.88
CA SER A 259 -8.57 -8.07 -3.23
C SER A 259 -8.94 -6.90 -4.14
N GLY A 260 -8.56 -6.93 -5.42
CA GLY A 260 -8.94 -5.94 -6.44
C GLY A 260 -7.77 -5.45 -7.30
N PHE A 261 -6.53 -5.60 -6.83
CA PHE A 261 -5.32 -5.21 -7.56
C PHE A 261 -4.54 -6.44 -8.04
N ILE A 262 -4.17 -6.48 -9.31
CA ILE A 262 -3.44 -7.60 -9.94
C ILE A 262 -1.97 -7.20 -10.12
N GLN A 263 -1.08 -7.81 -9.34
CA GLN A 263 0.36 -7.73 -9.58
C GLN A 263 0.76 -8.78 -10.61
N ILE A 264 1.55 -8.36 -11.60
CA ILE A 264 2.13 -9.25 -12.62
C ILE A 264 3.65 -9.34 -12.56
N ASN A 265 4.30 -8.40 -11.86
CA ASN A 265 5.75 -8.33 -11.78
C ASN A 265 6.27 -9.34 -10.75
N SER A 266 7.17 -10.22 -11.19
CA SER A 266 7.80 -11.27 -10.36
C SER A 266 9.06 -10.82 -9.63
N ASN A 267 9.56 -9.62 -9.93
CA ASN A 267 10.83 -9.11 -9.42
C ASN A 267 10.65 -8.09 -8.30
N ILE A 268 9.49 -7.44 -8.16
CA ILE A 268 9.31 -6.34 -7.22
C ILE A 268 8.16 -6.64 -6.27
N ALA A 269 8.47 -6.71 -4.98
CA ALA A 269 7.53 -6.85 -3.88
C ALA A 269 6.97 -5.48 -3.48
N MET A 270 5.64 -5.32 -3.49
CA MET A 270 4.99 -4.13 -2.95
C MET A 270 5.13 -4.07 -1.42
N GLY A 271 5.31 -2.88 -0.87
CA GLY A 271 5.50 -2.68 0.57
C GLY A 271 6.92 -2.97 1.06
N GLN A 272 7.86 -3.34 0.19
CA GLN A 272 9.25 -3.61 0.58
C GLN A 272 10.05 -2.33 0.77
N ALA A 273 10.99 -2.34 1.71
CA ALA A 273 11.90 -1.24 1.98
C ALA A 273 12.89 -1.02 0.82
N SER A 274 13.21 0.25 0.58
CA SER A 274 14.32 0.59 -0.29
C SER A 274 15.64 0.16 0.35
N PRO A 275 16.65 -0.31 -0.43
CA PRO A 275 17.99 -0.48 0.09
C PRO A 275 18.50 0.82 0.72
N GLN A 276 18.81 0.79 2.02
CA GLN A 276 19.45 1.91 2.71
C GLN A 276 20.96 1.82 2.46
N SER A 277 21.55 2.89 1.92
CA SER A 277 23.01 3.04 1.86
C SER A 277 23.40 4.29 2.65
N PRO A 278 24.30 4.18 3.65
CA PRO A 278 24.66 5.31 4.53
C PRO A 278 25.33 6.49 3.80
N ASN A 279 25.76 6.32 2.54
CA ASN A 279 26.43 7.35 1.75
C ASN A 279 25.70 7.70 0.44
N ILE A 280 24.51 7.14 0.20
CA ILE A 280 23.78 7.38 -1.04
C ILE A 280 22.33 7.62 -0.65
N VAL A 281 21.89 8.88 -0.75
CA VAL A 281 20.49 9.16 -1.10
C VAL A 281 20.23 8.29 -2.31
N ALA A 282 19.50 7.20 -2.14
CA ALA A 282 19.28 6.26 -3.20
C ALA A 282 18.59 7.02 -4.33
N HIS A 283 19.36 7.41 -5.36
CA HIS A 283 18.84 7.75 -6.68
C HIS A 283 18.31 6.47 -7.35
N SER A 284 17.62 5.63 -6.58
CA SER A 284 16.82 4.52 -7.06
C SER A 284 15.69 5.15 -7.83
N MET A 285 15.91 5.30 -9.13
CA MET A 285 14.86 5.63 -10.08
C MET A 285 13.80 4.55 -9.97
N ILE A 286 12.66 4.86 -9.36
CA ILE A 286 11.51 3.97 -9.40
C ILE A 286 10.74 4.30 -10.67
N LEU A 287 10.77 3.38 -11.62
CA LEU A 287 10.01 3.48 -12.86
C LEU A 287 8.62 2.90 -12.65
N VAL A 288 7.64 3.76 -12.39
CA VAL A 288 6.25 3.32 -12.26
C VAL A 288 5.66 3.18 -13.66
N TYR A 289 5.14 2.01 -14.04
CA TYR A 289 4.16 1.92 -15.13
C TYR A 289 2.81 1.59 -14.54
N LEU A 290 1.86 2.50 -14.68
CA LEU A 290 0.46 2.24 -14.36
C LEU A 290 -0.27 1.98 -15.67
N TYR A 291 -0.86 0.80 -15.84
CA TYR A 291 -1.80 0.54 -16.92
C TYR A 291 -3.16 0.24 -16.32
N GLY A 292 -4.18 0.96 -16.76
CA GLY A 292 -5.54 0.76 -16.29
C GLY A 292 -6.53 0.91 -17.44
N ARG A 293 -7.36 -0.11 -17.66
CA ARG A 293 -8.61 0.05 -18.43
C ARG A 293 -9.74 0.15 -17.43
N ILE A 294 -10.20 1.37 -17.15
CA ILE A 294 -11.39 1.59 -16.34
C ILE A 294 -12.58 1.13 -17.15
N GLN A 295 -13.12 -0.04 -16.83
CA GLN A 295 -14.28 -0.60 -17.52
C GLN A 295 -15.53 -0.25 -16.72
N ARG A 296 -16.33 0.69 -17.22
CA ARG A 296 -17.72 0.88 -16.78
C ARG A 296 -18.55 -0.28 -17.36
N ARG A 297 -19.09 -1.17 -16.51
CA ARG A 297 -20.23 -2.00 -16.91
C ARG A 297 -21.50 -1.27 -16.52
N GLY A 298 -22.53 -1.35 -17.37
CA GLY A 298 -23.83 -0.74 -17.16
C GLY A 298 -24.37 -1.01 -15.75
N THR A 299 -24.96 0.04 -15.15
CA THR A 299 -25.38 0.22 -13.75
C THR A 299 -24.31 0.65 -12.75
N GLY A 300 -23.44 1.60 -13.12
CA GLY A 300 -22.84 2.55 -12.17
C GLY A 300 -21.61 2.08 -11.37
N GLY A 301 -20.96 0.98 -11.76
CA GLY A 301 -19.71 0.52 -11.13
C GLY A 301 -18.53 0.50 -12.10
N CYS A 302 -17.41 1.12 -11.71
CA CYS A 302 -16.12 1.00 -12.40
C CYS A 302 -15.33 -0.19 -11.81
N ASN A 303 -14.85 -1.10 -12.67
CA ASN A 303 -13.84 -2.08 -12.27
C ASN A 303 -12.46 -1.54 -12.61
N LEU A 304 -11.56 -1.52 -11.63
CA LEU A 304 -10.17 -1.16 -11.82
C LEU A 304 -9.34 -2.43 -11.93
N VAL A 305 -8.83 -2.70 -13.12
CA VAL A 305 -7.75 -3.66 -13.33
C VAL A 305 -6.50 -2.84 -13.55
N ALA A 306 -5.64 -2.80 -12.54
CA ALA A 306 -4.36 -2.11 -12.62
C ALA A 306 -3.27 -3.17 -12.77
N THR A 307 -2.49 -3.05 -13.84
CA THR A 307 -1.28 -3.82 -14.06
C THR A 307 -0.10 -2.87 -13.85
N MET A 308 0.80 -3.23 -12.93
CA MET A 308 1.97 -2.41 -12.64
C MET A 308 3.28 -3.10 -12.99
N CYS A 309 4.15 -2.39 -13.71
CA CYS A 309 5.54 -2.79 -13.94
C CYS A 309 6.48 -1.81 -13.26
N TRP A 310 7.60 -2.34 -12.75
CA TRP A 310 8.62 -1.58 -12.05
C TRP A 310 9.99 -1.89 -12.62
N ALA A 311 10.86 -0.89 -12.60
CA ALA A 311 12.30 -1.06 -12.80
C ALA A 311 13.05 -0.14 -11.83
N THR A 312 14.21 -0.60 -11.36
CA THR A 312 15.17 0.15 -10.55
C THR A 312 16.55 0.02 -11.19
N GLY A 313 17.35 1.08 -11.18
CA GLY A 313 18.72 1.03 -11.69
C GLY A 313 19.44 2.38 -11.55
N PRO A 314 20.79 2.39 -11.54
CA PRO A 314 21.56 3.62 -11.54
C PRO A 314 21.35 4.39 -12.86
N LEU A 315 21.25 5.72 -12.78
CA LEU A 315 21.42 6.61 -13.92
C LEU A 315 22.87 6.45 -14.42
N SER A 316 23.10 6.00 -15.66
CA SER A 316 24.41 6.23 -16.27
C SER A 316 24.58 7.74 -16.44
N SER A 317 25.74 8.25 -16.06
CA SER A 317 26.12 9.67 -16.03
C SER A 317 26.22 10.35 -17.40
N SER A 318 25.47 9.89 -18.40
CA SER A 318 25.53 10.41 -19.76
C SER A 318 24.50 11.50 -20.08
N HIS A 319 23.58 11.84 -19.16
CA HIS A 319 22.50 12.79 -19.46
C HIS A 319 22.16 13.70 -18.27
N ILE A 320 22.93 14.78 -18.12
CA ILE A 320 22.45 16.10 -17.66
C ILE A 320 22.48 17.00 -18.89
#